data_AF-A0A239MSA1-F1
#
_entry.id   AF-A0A239MSA1-F1
#
_cell.length_a   1.000
_cell.length_b   1.000
_cell.length_c   1.000
_cell.angle_alpha   90.00
_cell.angle_beta   90.00
_cell.angle_gamma   90.00
#
_symmetry.space_group_name_H-M   'P 1'
#
loop_
_entity.id
_entity.type
_entity.pdbx_description
1 polymer ?
#
loop_
_entity_poly.entity_id
_entity_poly.type
_entity_poly.pdbx_seq_one_letter_code
_entity_poly.pdbx_strand_id
1 'polypeptide(L)'
;MNVIGIGYEGLTLPDLIDRLRALGVSRVVDARFAARSRKRDFNKKALAAGLEAAEIGYTHMPALGNPPENRPGFSGSPSELATARAAYAALIPPAALSEVTSLAAQERVALLCFEADQSHCHRDVILSALS
;
A
#
# COMPACT_ATOMS: atom_id res chain seq x y z
N MET A 1 8.47 -0.61 13.62
CA MET A 1 7.93 -1.86 13.03
C MET A 1 8.59 -2.11 11.67
N ASN A 2 8.68 -3.35 11.18
CA ASN A 2 9.35 -3.67 9.89
C ASN A 2 8.42 -3.45 8.68
N VAL A 3 7.75 -2.30 8.63
CA VAL A 3 6.77 -1.93 7.61
C VAL A 3 7.20 -0.63 6.92
N ILE A 4 7.14 -0.61 5.59
CA ILE A 4 7.41 0.58 4.78
C ILE A 4 6.27 0.83 3.79
N GLY A 5 6.15 2.06 3.29
CA GLY A 5 5.27 2.38 2.17
C GLY A 5 6.00 2.30 0.83
N ILE A 6 5.35 1.76 -0.21
CA ILE A 6 5.81 1.90 -1.60
C ILE A 6 4.66 2.26 -2.57
N GLY A 7 4.93 3.20 -3.47
CA GLY A 7 4.01 3.65 -4.52
C GLY A 7 4.57 3.28 -5.89
N TYR A 8 3.71 2.88 -6.83
CA TYR A 8 4.15 2.44 -8.17
C TYR A 8 3.87 3.44 -9.30
N GLU A 9 3.34 4.62 -8.99
CA GLU A 9 3.26 5.72 -9.94
C GLU A 9 4.67 6.06 -10.47
N GLY A 10 4.77 6.18 -11.80
CA GLY A 10 6.06 6.37 -12.47
C GLY A 10 6.93 5.11 -12.61
N LEU A 11 6.65 4.00 -11.93
CA LEU A 11 7.51 2.80 -11.93
C LEU A 11 7.03 1.70 -12.88
N THR A 12 7.93 1.05 -13.62
CA THR A 12 7.63 -0.26 -14.23
C THR A 12 7.62 -1.36 -13.16
N LEU A 13 7.12 -2.55 -13.50
CA LEU A 13 7.16 -3.68 -12.55
C LEU A 13 8.60 -4.10 -12.21
N PRO A 14 9.55 -4.17 -13.17
CA PRO A 14 10.97 -4.35 -12.84
C PRO A 14 11.52 -3.28 -11.88
N ASP A 15 11.26 -2.00 -12.13
CA ASP A 15 11.73 -0.92 -11.23
C ASP A 15 11.19 -1.08 -9.80
N LEU A 16 9.92 -1.49 -9.68
CA LEU A 16 9.32 -1.78 -8.38
C LEU A 16 10.06 -2.94 -7.69
N ILE A 17 10.28 -4.05 -8.39
CA ILE A 17 10.96 -5.24 -7.85
C ILE A 17 12.38 -4.92 -7.41
N ASP A 18 13.14 -4.20 -8.23
CA ASP A 18 14.51 -3.80 -7.88
C ASP A 18 14.54 -2.93 -6.64
N ARG A 19 13.58 -1.99 -6.52
CA ARG A 19 13.45 -1.16 -5.33
C ARG A 19 13.05 -1.97 -4.09
N LEU A 20 12.13 -2.92 -4.22
CA LEU A 20 11.73 -3.81 -3.13
C LEU A 20 12.92 -4.64 -2.63
N ARG A 21 13.72 -5.21 -3.54
CA ARG A 21 14.94 -5.97 -3.23
C ARG A 21 16.00 -5.12 -2.56
N ALA A 22 16.28 -3.93 -3.08
CA ALA A 22 17.22 -3.00 -2.48
C ALA A 22 16.83 -2.60 -1.05
N LEU A 23 15.52 -2.57 -0.77
CA LEU A 23 14.97 -2.30 0.56
C LEU A 23 14.83 -3.55 1.42
N GLY A 24 15.21 -4.74 0.94
CA GLY A 24 15.12 -6.00 1.66
C GLY A 24 13.69 -6.47 1.94
N VAL A 25 12.71 -6.06 1.13
CA VAL A 25 11.31 -6.45 1.29
C VAL A 25 11.10 -7.89 0.85
N SER A 26 10.44 -8.68 1.69
CA SER A 26 10.06 -10.07 1.42
C SER A 26 8.56 -10.24 1.16
N ARG A 27 7.72 -9.28 1.59
CA ARG A 27 6.28 -9.29 1.31
C ARG A 27 5.74 -7.92 0.93
N VAL A 28 4.90 -7.91 -0.10
CA VAL A 28 4.04 -6.78 -0.46
C VAL A 28 2.63 -7.03 0.06
N VAL A 29 2.14 -6.10 0.86
CA VAL A 29 0.72 -5.97 1.21
C VAL A 29 0.12 -4.90 0.30
N ASP A 30 -0.72 -5.32 -0.64
CA ASP A 30 -1.45 -4.43 -1.53
C ASP A 30 -2.65 -3.84 -0.80
N ALA A 31 -2.52 -2.56 -0.44
CA ALA A 31 -3.51 -1.80 0.29
C ALA A 31 -4.53 -1.14 -0.65
N ARG A 32 -4.58 -1.47 -1.94
CA ARG A 32 -5.58 -0.90 -2.84
C ARG A 32 -6.97 -1.45 -2.51
N PHE A 33 -7.97 -0.57 -2.47
CA PHE A 33 -9.38 -0.96 -2.32
C PHE A 33 -9.81 -1.99 -3.37
N ALA A 34 -9.39 -1.79 -4.62
CA ALA A 34 -9.45 -2.81 -5.66
C ALA A 34 -8.05 -2.97 -6.28
N ALA A 35 -7.54 -4.19 -6.35
CA ALA A 35 -6.25 -4.53 -6.98
C ALA A 35 -6.30 -4.47 -8.52
N ARG A 36 -6.88 -3.39 -9.06
CA ARG A 36 -7.00 -3.06 -10.48
C ARG A 36 -6.12 -1.85 -10.78
N SER A 37 -5.47 -1.86 -11.94
CA SER A 37 -4.62 -0.77 -12.41
C SER A 37 -4.81 -0.53 -13.90
N ARG A 38 -4.57 0.72 -14.31
CA ARG A 38 -4.45 1.09 -15.73
C ARG A 38 -3.16 0.56 -16.35
N LYS A 39 -2.12 0.33 -15.53
CA LYS A 39 -0.89 -0.34 -15.95
C LYS A 39 -1.12 -1.85 -15.85
N ARG A 40 -1.10 -2.56 -16.98
CA ARG A 40 -1.47 -3.99 -17.06
C ARG A 40 -0.66 -4.85 -16.09
N ASP A 41 0.64 -4.56 -15.96
CA ASP A 41 1.56 -5.30 -15.08
C ASP A 41 1.26 -5.12 -13.58
N PHE A 42 0.48 -4.10 -13.22
CA PHE A 42 0.07 -3.83 -11.84
C PHE A 42 -1.36 -4.32 -11.54
N ASN A 43 -2.01 -5.03 -12.47
CA ASN A 43 -3.22 -5.79 -12.13
C ASN A 43 -2.86 -6.97 -11.22
N LYS A 44 -3.77 -7.33 -10.29
CA LYS A 44 -3.54 -8.36 -9.25
C LYS A 44 -2.74 -9.57 -9.73
N LYS A 45 -3.18 -10.23 -10.81
CA LYS A 45 -2.54 -11.45 -11.32
C LYS A 45 -1.12 -11.22 -11.83
N ALA A 46 -0.91 -10.16 -12.61
CA ALA A 46 0.40 -9.86 -13.19
C ALA A 46 1.40 -9.41 -12.11
N LEU A 47 0.95 -8.56 -11.18
CA LEU A 47 1.74 -8.11 -10.04
C LEU A 47 2.13 -9.28 -9.14
N ALA A 48 1.18 -10.15 -8.78
CA ALA A 48 1.45 -11.32 -7.96
C ALA A 48 2.48 -12.25 -8.63
N ALA A 49 2.31 -12.54 -9.92
CA ALA A 49 3.24 -13.41 -10.66
C ALA A 49 4.65 -12.80 -10.77
N GLY A 50 4.77 -11.48 -11.00
CA GLY A 50 6.07 -10.82 -11.06
C GLY A 50 6.79 -10.76 -9.71
N LEU A 51 6.05 -10.54 -8.63
CA LEU A 51 6.60 -10.58 -7.27
C LEU A 51 7.00 -12.01 -6.88
N GLU A 52 6.18 -13.01 -7.19
CA GLU A 52 6.48 -14.43 -6.95
C GLU A 52 7.74 -14.88 -7.71
N ALA A 53 7.88 -14.51 -8.98
CA ALA A 53 9.10 -14.79 -9.76
C ALA A 53 10.36 -14.11 -9.18
N ALA A 54 10.17 -13.08 -8.35
CA ALA A 54 11.22 -12.40 -7.63
C ALA A 54 11.39 -12.87 -6.18
N GLU A 55 10.68 -13.93 -5.77
CA GLU A 55 10.64 -14.51 -4.42
C GLU A 55 10.08 -13.53 -3.35
N ILE A 56 9.19 -12.63 -3.76
CA ILE A 56 8.49 -11.67 -2.89
C ILE A 56 7.04 -12.11 -2.74
N GLY A 57 6.59 -12.32 -1.51
CA GLY A 57 5.21 -12.66 -1.20
C GLY A 57 4.25 -11.51 -1.54
N TYR A 58 3.02 -11.84 -1.90
CA TYR A 58 1.98 -10.87 -2.21
C TYR A 58 0.67 -11.20 -1.50
N THR A 59 0.12 -10.22 -0.78
CA THR A 59 -1.20 -10.32 -0.14
C THR A 59 -2.02 -9.09 -0.50
N HIS A 60 -3.24 -9.27 -1.02
CA HIS A 60 -4.17 -8.16 -1.27
C HIS A 60 -5.10 -7.99 -0.08
N MET A 61 -5.05 -6.83 0.57
CA MET A 61 -5.85 -6.49 1.76
C MET A 61 -6.80 -5.32 1.43
N PRO A 62 -7.96 -5.58 0.80
CA PRO A 62 -8.91 -4.52 0.44
C PRO A 62 -9.48 -3.77 1.65
N ALA A 63 -9.44 -4.38 2.84
CA ALA A 63 -9.81 -3.75 4.11
C ALA A 63 -8.90 -2.55 4.47
N LEU A 64 -7.68 -2.49 3.92
CA LEU A 64 -6.79 -1.34 4.04
C LEU A 64 -6.98 -0.34 2.89
N GLY A 65 -7.95 -0.55 2.01
CA GLY A 65 -8.19 0.31 0.86
C GLY A 65 -8.89 1.61 1.17
N ASN A 66 -8.39 2.72 0.61
CA ASN A 66 -9.14 3.98 0.60
C ASN A 66 -10.29 3.92 -0.42
N PRO A 67 -11.56 4.04 0.02
CA PRO A 67 -12.72 4.01 -0.87
C PRO A 67 -12.66 5.14 -1.91
N PRO A 68 -13.16 4.91 -3.15
CA PRO A 68 -13.13 5.91 -4.23
C PRO A 68 -13.63 7.31 -3.83
N GLU A 69 -14.69 7.38 -3.04
CA GLU A 69 -15.35 8.60 -2.57
C GLU A 69 -14.47 9.47 -1.66
N ASN A 70 -13.51 8.87 -0.94
CA ASN A 70 -12.63 9.58 -0.01
C ASN A 70 -11.28 9.97 -0.66
N ARG A 71 -10.97 9.47 -1.86
CA ARG A 71 -9.69 9.74 -2.55
C ARG A 71 -9.48 11.22 -2.92
N PRO A 72 -10.47 11.97 -3.43
CA PRO A 72 -10.25 13.35 -3.87
C PRO A 72 -9.69 14.26 -2.77
N GLY A 73 -10.05 14.02 -1.51
CA GLY A 73 -9.57 14.82 -0.39
C GLY A 73 -8.06 14.68 -0.13
N PHE A 74 -7.44 13.57 -0.53
CA PHE A 74 -5.98 13.39 -0.40
C PHE A 74 -5.15 14.27 -1.36
N SER A 75 -5.80 14.81 -2.40
CA SER A 75 -5.23 15.79 -3.33
C SER A 75 -5.82 17.20 -3.16
N GLY A 76 -6.65 17.40 -2.13
CA GLY A 76 -7.33 18.66 -1.86
C GLY A 76 -6.46 19.66 -1.09
N SER A 77 -7.09 20.75 -0.68
CA SER A 77 -6.54 21.71 0.27
C SER A 77 -6.10 21.04 1.59
N PRO A 78 -5.27 21.70 2.42
CA PRO A 78 -4.87 21.14 3.72
C PRO A 78 -6.04 20.72 4.62
N SER A 79 -7.16 21.45 4.57
CA SER A 79 -8.37 21.11 5.31
C SER A 79 -9.03 19.84 4.77
N GLU A 80 -9.15 19.71 3.44
CA GLU A 80 -9.72 18.52 2.81
C GLU A 80 -8.86 17.28 3.04
N LEU A 81 -7.53 17.44 3.00
CA LEU A 81 -6.58 16.37 3.31
C LEU A 81 -6.71 15.92 4.76
N ALA A 82 -6.86 16.85 5.71
CA ALA A 82 -7.09 16.52 7.12
C ALA A 82 -8.41 15.75 7.32
N THR A 83 -9.50 16.21 6.69
CA THR A 83 -10.80 15.52 6.71
C THR A 83 -10.71 14.12 6.11
N ALA A 84 -10.05 13.96 4.97
CA ALA A 84 -9.91 12.67 4.30
C ALA A 84 -9.05 11.67 5.09
N ARG A 85 -7.99 12.16 5.76
CA ARG A 85 -7.18 11.35 6.68
C ARG A 85 -8.00 10.86 7.87
N ALA A 86 -8.77 11.75 8.51
CA ALA A 86 -9.61 11.40 9.65
C ALA A 86 -10.72 10.40 9.26
N ALA A 87 -11.39 10.65 8.12
CA ALA A 87 -12.39 9.74 7.58
C ALA A 87 -11.79 8.36 7.27
N TYR A 88 -10.63 8.32 6.62
CA TYR A 88 -9.97 7.05 6.32
C TYR A 88 -9.51 6.32 7.59
N ALA A 89 -8.93 7.01 8.57
CA ALA A 89 -8.52 6.41 9.84
C ALA A 89 -9.67 5.67 10.54
N ALA A 90 -10.88 6.24 10.51
CA ALA A 90 -12.08 5.63 11.08
C ALA A 90 -12.56 4.37 10.32
N LEU A 91 -12.10 4.16 9.08
CA LEU A 91 -12.46 3.01 8.26
C LEU A 91 -11.49 1.84 8.42
N ILE A 92 -10.29 2.04 8.97
CA ILE A 92 -9.27 1.00 9.07
C ILE A 92 -9.68 -0.01 10.16
N PRO A 93 -9.95 -1.28 9.83
CA PRO A 93 -10.32 -2.27 10.84
C PRO A 93 -9.10 -2.63 11.70
N PRO A 94 -9.23 -2.69 13.05
CA PRO A 94 -8.13 -3.10 13.92
C PRO A 94 -7.54 -4.47 13.55
N ALA A 95 -8.39 -5.41 13.11
CA ALA A 95 -7.95 -6.74 12.67
C ALA A 95 -6.98 -6.69 11.47
N ALA A 96 -7.17 -5.74 10.55
CA ALA A 96 -6.28 -5.58 9.40
C ALA A 96 -4.91 -5.02 9.82
N LEU A 97 -4.88 -4.10 10.79
CA LEU A 97 -3.62 -3.60 11.37
C LEU A 97 -2.88 -4.71 12.13
N SER A 98 -3.62 -5.53 12.90
CA SER A 98 -3.05 -6.70 13.57
C SER A 98 -2.44 -7.69 12.60
N GLU A 99 -3.10 -7.98 11.47
CA GLU A 99 -2.57 -8.86 10.43
C GLU A 99 -1.26 -8.33 9.84
N VAL A 100 -1.19 -7.04 9.49
CA VAL A 100 0.05 -6.41 9.02
C VAL A 100 1.15 -6.48 10.09
N THR A 101 0.79 -6.27 11.35
CA THR A 101 1.73 -6.34 12.49
C THR A 101 2.30 -7.75 12.65
N SER A 102 1.46 -8.79 12.53
CA SER A 102 1.88 -10.19 12.58
C SER A 102 2.82 -10.55 11.43
N LEU A 103 2.55 -10.10 10.21
CA LEU A 103 3.46 -10.27 9.07
C LEU A 103 4.80 -9.57 9.34
N ALA A 104 4.75 -8.31 9.79
CA ALA A 104 5.93 -7.50 10.05
C ALA A 104 6.81 -8.00 11.22
N ALA A 105 6.27 -8.89 12.06
CA ALA A 105 7.04 -9.56 13.11
C ALA A 105 7.99 -10.65 12.57
N GLN A 106 7.70 -11.19 11.39
CA GLN A 106 8.47 -12.28 10.79
C GLN A 106 9.31 -11.81 9.60
N GLU A 107 8.90 -10.72 8.95
CA GLU A 107 9.44 -10.37 7.64
C GLU A 107 9.35 -8.86 7.38
N ARG A 108 9.95 -8.39 6.27
CA ARG A 108 9.89 -6.97 5.90
C ARG A 108 8.75 -6.73 4.93
N VAL A 109 7.79 -5.91 5.37
CA VAL A 109 6.53 -5.68 4.66
C VAL A 109 6.53 -4.32 3.95
N ALA A 110 6.14 -4.28 2.68
CA ALA A 110 5.83 -3.06 1.97
C ALA A 110 4.32 -2.92 1.74
N LEU A 111 3.73 -1.82 2.23
CA LEU A 111 2.38 -1.40 1.92
C LEU A 111 2.37 -0.72 0.54
N LEU A 112 1.70 -1.34 -0.42
CA LEU A 112 1.62 -0.88 -1.81
C LEU A 112 0.32 -0.11 -2.07
N CYS A 113 0.44 1.08 -2.65
CA CYS A 113 -0.66 1.74 -3.36
C CYS A 113 -0.17 2.39 -4.68
N PHE A 114 -1.03 3.15 -5.36
CA PHE A 114 -0.66 3.78 -6.63
C PHE A 114 0.30 4.96 -6.44
N GLU A 115 -0.12 5.94 -5.65
CA GLU A 115 0.50 7.26 -5.54
C GLU A 115 1.98 7.16 -5.14
N ALA A 116 2.88 7.86 -5.84
CA ALA A 116 4.31 7.83 -5.50
C ALA A 116 4.56 8.53 -4.16
N ASP A 117 3.92 9.68 -3.96
CA ASP A 117 4.03 10.48 -2.76
C ASP A 117 3.20 9.89 -1.61
N GLN A 118 3.88 9.51 -0.54
CA GLN A 118 3.23 8.96 0.64
C GLN A 118 2.37 10.01 1.36
N SER A 119 2.78 11.28 1.43
CA SER A 119 2.08 12.30 2.22
C SER A 119 0.71 12.68 1.65
N HIS A 120 0.43 12.28 0.41
CA HIS A 120 -0.83 12.50 -0.30
C HIS A 120 -1.57 11.18 -0.58
N CYS A 121 -1.35 10.15 0.25
CA CYS A 121 -2.07 8.89 0.12
C CYS A 121 -2.40 8.26 1.47
N HIS A 122 -3.27 7.25 1.42
CA HIS A 122 -3.78 6.56 2.60
C HIS A 122 -2.72 5.72 3.34
N ARG A 123 -1.61 5.35 2.69
CA ARG A 123 -0.50 4.61 3.34
C ARG A 123 0.09 5.39 4.51
N ASP A 124 0.13 6.71 4.44
CA ASP A 124 0.59 7.57 5.53
C ASP A 124 -0.21 7.33 6.82
N VAL A 125 -1.54 7.23 6.68
CA VAL A 125 -2.45 6.97 7.79
C VAL A 125 -2.26 5.55 8.34
N ILE A 126 -2.12 4.55 7.47
CA ILE A 126 -1.86 3.15 7.90
C ILE A 126 -0.54 3.09 8.67
N LEU A 127 0.54 3.65 8.13
CA LEU A 127 1.86 3.62 8.75
C LEU A 127 1.88 4.34 10.09
N SER A 128 1.18 5.48 10.20
CA SER A 128 1.00 6.18 11.47
C SER A 128 0.24 5.33 12.50
N ALA A 129 -0.72 4.50 12.08
CA ALA A 129 -1.47 3.62 12.97
C ALA A 129 -0.70 2.35 13.38
N LEU A 130 0.37 2.01 12.66
CA LEU A 130 1.28 0.90 12.95
C LEU A 130 2.53 1.34 13.74
N SER A 131 2.63 2.61 14.09
CA SER A 131 3.81 3.20 14.76
C SER A 131 3.81 2.97 16.26
#